data_AF-A0A7X1E377-F1
#
_entry.id   AF-A0A7X1E377-F1
#
_cell.length_a   1.000
_cell.length_b   1.000
_cell.length_c   1.000
_cell.angle_alpha   90.00
_cell.angle_beta   90.00
_cell.angle_gamma   90.00
#
_symmetry.space_group_name_H-M   'P 1'
#
loop_
_entity.id
_entity.type
_entity.pdbx_description
1 polymer ?
#
loop_
_entity_poly.entity_id
_entity_poly.type
_entity_poly.pdbx_seq_one_letter_code
_entity_poly.pdbx_strand_id
1 'polypeptide(L)'
;MRTRNMYLFSSAVPGLSASLTHADSFSIDYQFTGGSQNPNTISGDISGDSAAFTGYDNKFGFSSSSNTAYIRTTATPSSMDSGKYLSFTISPTVSGESLFMDTFSFSLGGGGTEQAAPFTAFAKVRAGHPDDDFDTLPDLLFTPGGVTTPSHSAPGGGENSFSSFTADLSDAYYQGLDEITFRIYLFDDVNSAYSFTRIDDMSATGTAAIPEPATSALLTAVGGLLVCVHLKRNGRR
;
A
#
# COMPACT_ATOMS: atom_id res chain seq x y z
N MET A 1 15.07 -49.00 50.51
CA MET A 1 15.33 -48.23 49.27
C MET A 1 14.33 -48.66 48.22
N ARG A 2 13.40 -47.80 47.80
CA ARG A 2 12.44 -48.07 46.71
C ARG A 2 12.73 -47.11 45.57
N THR A 3 13.30 -47.65 44.50
CA THR A 3 13.48 -47.02 43.20
C THR A 3 12.10 -46.75 42.57
N ARG A 4 11.79 -45.47 42.31
CA ARG A 4 10.64 -45.09 41.48
C ARG A 4 11.14 -44.81 40.07
N ASN A 5 10.85 -45.73 39.16
CA ASN A 5 11.01 -45.54 37.73
C ASN A 5 10.01 -44.47 37.27
N MET A 6 10.53 -43.31 36.86
CA MET A 6 9.76 -42.23 36.28
C MET A 6 9.67 -42.48 34.77
N TYR A 7 8.55 -43.05 34.31
CA TYR A 7 8.27 -43.21 32.89
C TYR A 7 7.93 -41.84 32.30
N LEU A 8 8.84 -41.30 31.49
CA LEU A 8 8.57 -40.18 30.57
C LEU A 8 7.59 -40.68 29.50
N PHE A 9 6.33 -40.29 29.63
CA PHE A 9 5.36 -40.39 28.53
C PHE A 9 5.78 -39.40 27.44
N SER A 10 6.42 -39.91 26.40
CA SER A 10 6.56 -39.25 25.11
C SER A 10 5.18 -39.17 24.46
N SER A 11 4.46 -38.06 24.66
CA SER A 11 3.26 -37.77 23.87
C SER A 11 3.70 -37.35 22.47
N ALA A 12 3.53 -38.26 21.51
CA ALA A 12 3.53 -37.94 20.10
C ALA A 12 2.53 -36.80 19.86
N VAL A 13 3.03 -35.66 19.38
CA VAL A 13 2.21 -34.55 18.88
C VAL A 13 1.70 -34.99 17.50
N PRO A 14 0.39 -35.21 17.29
CA PRO A 14 -0.12 -35.35 15.94
C PRO A 14 0.10 -34.00 15.24
N GLY A 15 0.89 -34.00 14.18
CA GLY A 15 1.04 -32.86 13.28
C GLY A 15 -0.32 -32.55 12.66
N LEU A 16 -1.02 -31.59 13.23
CA LEU A 16 -2.12 -30.91 12.57
C LEU A 16 -1.50 -30.05 11.47
N SER A 17 -1.36 -30.63 10.27
CA SER A 17 -1.25 -29.83 9.06
C SER A 17 -2.60 -29.12 8.88
N ALA A 18 -2.72 -27.93 9.47
CA ALA A 18 -3.72 -26.95 9.05
C ALA A 18 -3.53 -26.76 7.55
N SER A 19 -4.58 -27.02 6.77
CA SER A 19 -4.51 -26.84 5.32
C SER A 19 -4.45 -25.34 5.06
N LEU A 20 -3.32 -24.87 4.52
CA LEU A 20 -3.21 -23.53 3.95
C LEU A 20 -4.36 -23.34 2.96
N THR A 21 -5.36 -22.54 3.31
CA THR A 21 -6.29 -22.03 2.31
C THR A 21 -5.64 -20.83 1.65
N HIS A 22 -5.12 -21.07 0.44
CA HIS A 22 -4.87 -20.14 -0.67
C HIS A 22 -4.68 -18.67 -0.25
N ALA A 23 -3.46 -18.27 0.10
CA ALA A 23 -3.05 -16.88 -0.08
C ALA A 23 -2.73 -16.72 -1.56
N ASP A 24 -3.56 -16.00 -2.30
CA ASP A 24 -3.26 -15.67 -3.69
C ASP A 24 -2.48 -14.36 -3.73
N SER A 25 -1.35 -14.36 -4.45
CA SER A 25 -0.59 -13.14 -4.67
C SER A 25 -1.33 -12.27 -5.67
N PHE A 26 -1.44 -10.98 -5.37
CA PHE A 26 -2.01 -10.02 -6.28
C PHE A 26 -0.99 -8.99 -6.75
N SER A 27 -1.31 -8.40 -7.89
CA SER A 27 -0.65 -7.22 -8.44
C SER A 27 -1.71 -6.35 -9.07
N ILE A 28 -1.61 -5.05 -8.84
CA ILE A 28 -2.41 -4.06 -9.52
C ILE A 28 -1.51 -3.00 -10.12
N ASP A 29 -1.69 -2.77 -11.42
CA ASP A 29 -0.96 -1.75 -12.16
C ASP A 29 -1.96 -0.73 -12.71
N TYR A 30 -1.67 0.55 -12.45
CA TYR A 30 -2.39 1.65 -13.04
C TYR A 30 -1.58 2.17 -14.22
N GLN A 31 -2.13 2.01 -15.43
CA GLN A 31 -1.67 2.75 -16.58
C GLN A 31 -2.72 3.79 -16.99
N PHE A 32 -2.27 5.01 -17.22
CA PHE A 32 -3.12 6.11 -17.64
C PHE A 32 -3.28 6.17 -19.18
N THR A 33 -3.06 5.03 -19.85
CA THR A 33 -3.13 4.90 -21.32
C THR A 33 -4.58 4.95 -21.76
N GLY A 34 -4.84 5.59 -22.90
CA GLY A 34 -6.21 5.85 -23.35
C GLY A 34 -7.00 6.82 -22.45
N GLY A 35 -6.36 7.47 -21.47
CA GLY A 35 -7.04 8.33 -20.50
C GLY A 35 -7.81 7.51 -19.47
N SER A 36 -7.48 6.22 -19.32
CA SER A 36 -8.03 5.38 -18.28
C SER A 36 -7.66 5.95 -16.92
N GLN A 37 -8.65 6.03 -16.05
CA GLN A 37 -8.46 6.31 -14.63
C GLN A 37 -8.43 5.00 -13.82
N ASN A 38 -8.75 3.87 -14.46
CA ASN A 38 -8.80 2.56 -13.84
C ASN A 38 -7.48 1.82 -13.92
N PRO A 39 -7.24 0.86 -13.01
CA PRO A 39 -6.21 -0.14 -13.18
C PRO A 39 -6.33 -0.79 -14.55
N ASN A 40 -5.22 -0.93 -15.25
CA ASN A 40 -5.20 -1.57 -16.56
C ASN A 40 -4.82 -3.06 -16.48
N THR A 41 -4.16 -3.45 -15.38
CA THR A 41 -3.81 -4.82 -15.05
C THR A 41 -4.20 -5.10 -13.61
N ILE A 42 -5.01 -6.14 -13.41
CA ILE A 42 -5.35 -6.67 -12.10
C ILE A 42 -5.12 -8.17 -12.19
N SER A 43 -4.33 -8.71 -11.26
CA SER A 43 -4.16 -10.15 -11.08
C SER A 43 -4.45 -10.53 -9.64
N GLY A 44 -5.01 -11.73 -9.44
CA GLY A 44 -5.45 -12.22 -8.13
C GLY A 44 -6.87 -11.77 -7.78
N ASP A 45 -7.33 -12.17 -6.60
CA ASP A 45 -8.70 -11.95 -6.13
C ASP A 45 -8.94 -10.57 -5.50
N ILE A 46 -8.47 -9.51 -6.16
CA ILE A 46 -8.64 -8.11 -5.74
C ILE A 46 -9.36 -7.25 -6.77
N SER A 47 -9.88 -6.11 -6.32
CA SER A 47 -10.33 -5.00 -7.15
C SER A 47 -9.55 -3.75 -6.79
N GLY A 48 -9.40 -2.85 -7.76
CA GLY A 48 -8.96 -1.49 -7.49
C GLY A 48 -9.86 -0.48 -8.19
N ASP A 49 -10.15 0.60 -7.47
CA ASP A 49 -10.97 1.69 -7.98
C ASP A 49 -10.19 2.59 -8.92
N SER A 50 -10.93 3.47 -9.62
CA SER A 50 -10.32 4.53 -10.43
C SER A 50 -9.48 5.48 -9.56
N ALA A 51 -8.29 5.85 -10.04
CA ALA A 51 -7.53 6.95 -9.49
C ALA A 51 -8.25 8.28 -9.74
N ALA A 52 -8.40 9.09 -8.70
CA ALA A 52 -9.16 10.35 -8.74
C ALA A 52 -8.42 11.50 -8.05
N PHE A 53 -8.40 12.66 -8.69
CA PHE A 53 -7.89 13.89 -8.09
C PHE A 53 -8.96 14.55 -7.21
N THR A 54 -8.55 14.97 -6.01
CA THR A 54 -9.38 15.68 -5.03
C THR A 54 -8.80 17.06 -4.77
N GLY A 55 -9.66 18.09 -4.65
CA GLY A 55 -9.30 19.43 -4.18
C GLY A 55 -8.56 20.36 -5.17
N TYR A 56 -8.22 19.89 -6.37
CA TYR A 56 -7.55 20.70 -7.38
C TYR A 56 -8.53 21.50 -8.27
N ASP A 57 -8.10 22.67 -8.75
CA ASP A 57 -8.85 23.53 -9.67
C ASP A 57 -8.57 23.12 -11.13
N ASN A 58 -9.31 22.16 -11.68
CA ASN A 58 -9.43 21.76 -13.11
C ASN A 58 -8.20 21.77 -14.06
N LYS A 59 -6.97 21.97 -13.57
CA LYS A 59 -5.71 21.98 -14.33
C LYS A 59 -4.92 20.68 -14.10
N PHE A 60 -5.65 19.60 -13.87
CA PHE A 60 -5.15 18.25 -13.72
C PHE A 60 -5.85 17.34 -14.73
N GLY A 61 -5.31 16.15 -14.92
CA GLY A 61 -5.96 15.13 -15.72
C GLY A 61 -5.13 13.89 -15.88
N PHE A 62 -5.60 13.04 -16.78
CA PHE A 62 -4.95 11.80 -17.17
C PHE A 62 -4.68 11.87 -18.67
N SER A 63 -3.46 11.54 -19.08
CA SER A 63 -3.00 11.73 -20.45
C SER A 63 -2.75 10.39 -21.11
N SER A 64 -3.53 10.07 -22.13
CA SER A 64 -3.35 8.87 -22.96
C SER A 64 -2.06 8.89 -23.77
N SER A 65 -1.57 10.07 -24.15
CA SER A 65 -0.39 10.23 -25.00
C SER A 65 0.92 10.11 -24.23
N SER A 66 0.91 10.47 -22.94
CA SER A 66 2.09 10.38 -22.06
C SER A 66 1.94 9.31 -20.98
N ASN A 67 0.84 8.55 -20.98
CA ASN A 67 0.53 7.53 -19.98
C ASN A 67 0.59 8.04 -18.52
N THR A 68 0.33 9.32 -18.24
CA THR A 68 0.54 9.89 -16.90
C THR A 68 -0.72 10.51 -16.31
N ALA A 69 -0.88 10.42 -15.00
CA ALA A 69 -1.63 11.44 -14.25
C ALA A 69 -0.78 12.71 -14.19
N TYR A 70 -1.39 13.87 -14.44
CA TYR A 70 -0.67 15.14 -14.49
C TYR A 70 -1.45 16.25 -13.81
N ILE A 71 -0.70 17.23 -13.32
CA ILE A 71 -1.24 18.50 -12.84
C ILE A 71 -0.32 19.64 -13.25
N ARG A 72 -0.90 20.76 -13.71
CA ARG A 72 -0.14 21.95 -14.05
C ARG A 72 0.43 22.59 -12.79
N THR A 73 1.68 23.03 -12.83
CA THR A 73 2.34 23.62 -11.65
C THR A 73 1.59 24.86 -11.10
N THR A 74 0.91 25.64 -11.95
CA THR A 74 0.00 26.74 -11.49
C THR A 74 -1.17 26.32 -10.59
N ALA A 75 -1.53 25.04 -10.56
CA ALA A 75 -2.57 24.47 -9.70
C ALA A 75 -2.00 23.60 -8.57
N THR A 76 -0.69 23.35 -8.63
CA THR A 76 0.05 22.52 -7.69
C THR A 76 0.52 23.42 -6.55
N PRO A 77 0.27 23.06 -5.28
CA PRO A 77 0.77 23.82 -4.14
C PRO A 77 2.30 23.88 -4.09
N SER A 78 2.85 24.90 -3.44
CA SER A 78 4.31 24.99 -3.17
C SER A 78 4.78 24.14 -1.98
N SER A 79 3.85 23.47 -1.31
CA SER A 79 4.07 22.58 -0.18
C SER A 79 2.87 21.62 -0.07
N MET A 80 3.05 20.47 0.58
CA MET A 80 1.95 19.53 0.82
C MET A 80 0.70 20.24 1.37
N ASP A 81 -0.45 19.98 0.75
CA ASP A 81 -1.78 20.44 1.14
C ASP A 81 -2.66 19.18 1.30
N SER A 82 -3.14 18.92 2.52
CA SER A 82 -3.90 17.70 2.79
C SER A 82 -5.27 17.67 2.12
N GLY A 83 -5.79 18.81 1.65
CA GLY A 83 -7.00 18.88 0.86
C GLY A 83 -6.80 18.52 -0.62
N LYS A 84 -5.55 18.32 -1.07
CA LYS A 84 -5.21 18.16 -2.49
C LYS A 84 -4.36 16.92 -2.75
N TYR A 85 -4.97 15.89 -3.32
CA TYR A 85 -4.32 14.60 -3.55
C TYR A 85 -4.90 13.84 -4.75
N LEU A 86 -4.13 12.89 -5.27
CA LEU A 86 -4.60 11.80 -6.11
C LEU A 86 -4.84 10.58 -5.20
N SER A 87 -6.00 9.92 -5.31
CA SER A 87 -6.30 8.74 -4.51
C SER A 87 -6.86 7.58 -5.30
N PHE A 88 -6.61 6.38 -4.83
CA PHE A 88 -7.25 5.15 -5.29
C PHE A 88 -7.33 4.15 -4.13
N THR A 89 -8.19 3.16 -4.29
CA THR A 89 -8.50 2.18 -3.25
C THR A 89 -8.40 0.77 -3.80
N ILE A 90 -7.90 -0.16 -2.99
CA ILE A 90 -7.78 -1.59 -3.29
C ILE A 90 -8.54 -2.36 -2.23
N SER A 91 -9.33 -3.34 -2.64
CA SER A 91 -10.12 -4.21 -1.75
C SER A 91 -10.20 -5.63 -2.31
N PRO A 92 -10.28 -6.68 -1.48
CA PRO A 92 -10.52 -8.04 -1.96
C PRO A 92 -11.87 -8.17 -2.66
N THR A 93 -11.92 -8.99 -3.71
CA THR A 93 -13.18 -9.31 -4.40
C THR A 93 -13.95 -10.42 -3.71
N VAL A 94 -13.25 -11.27 -2.95
CA VAL A 94 -13.84 -12.37 -2.19
C VAL A 94 -14.17 -11.91 -0.77
N SER A 95 -15.43 -12.08 -0.38
CA SER A 95 -15.88 -11.71 0.96
C SER A 95 -15.19 -12.54 2.04
N GLY A 96 -14.63 -11.86 3.05
CA GLY A 96 -13.94 -12.49 4.19
C GLY A 96 -12.44 -12.63 4.00
N GLU A 97 -11.89 -12.26 2.85
CA GLU A 97 -10.45 -12.09 2.68
C GLU A 97 -9.95 -10.79 3.31
N SER A 98 -8.66 -10.78 3.61
CA SER A 98 -7.91 -9.61 4.04
C SER A 98 -6.68 -9.44 3.16
N LEU A 99 -6.32 -8.18 2.93
CA LEU A 99 -5.14 -7.72 2.22
C LEU A 99 -3.94 -7.74 3.15
N PHE A 100 -2.83 -8.23 2.61
CA PHE A 100 -1.51 -8.20 3.20
C PHE A 100 -0.59 -7.56 2.17
N MET A 101 -0.26 -6.28 2.38
CA MET A 101 0.49 -5.50 1.39
C MET A 101 1.99 -5.82 1.45
N ASP A 102 2.63 -5.88 0.29
CA ASP A 102 4.08 -6.05 0.18
C ASP A 102 4.75 -4.74 -0.24
N THR A 103 4.32 -4.16 -1.38
CA THR A 103 4.94 -2.96 -1.92
C THR A 103 3.95 -2.01 -2.57
N PHE A 104 4.31 -0.73 -2.58
CA PHE A 104 3.71 0.28 -3.44
C PHE A 104 4.82 1.03 -4.17
N SER A 105 4.67 1.22 -5.48
CA SER A 105 5.61 1.99 -6.29
C SER A 105 4.94 2.94 -7.25
N PHE A 106 5.68 3.97 -7.64
CA PHE A 106 5.30 4.92 -8.67
C PHE A 106 6.53 5.61 -9.28
N SER A 107 6.36 6.19 -10.46
CA SER A 107 7.33 7.08 -11.09
C SER A 107 6.88 8.54 -10.91
N LEU A 108 7.66 9.34 -10.17
CA LEU A 108 7.46 10.79 -10.06
C LEU A 108 8.20 11.48 -11.20
N GLY A 109 7.52 12.38 -11.88
CA GLY A 109 8.14 13.11 -12.96
C GLY A 109 7.58 14.50 -13.16
N GLY A 110 8.06 15.10 -14.22
CA GLY A 110 7.59 16.38 -14.69
C GLY A 110 8.05 16.65 -16.11
N GLY A 111 7.52 17.71 -16.67
CA GLY A 111 7.87 18.18 -18.00
C GLY A 111 7.02 19.38 -18.37
N GLY A 112 7.05 19.79 -19.62
CA GLY A 112 6.27 20.95 -20.03
C GLY A 112 6.18 21.14 -21.52
N THR A 113 5.84 22.36 -21.92
CA THR A 113 6.03 22.81 -23.30
C THR A 113 7.48 23.24 -23.50
N GLU A 114 7.85 23.59 -24.73
CA GLU A 114 9.19 24.13 -25.03
C GLU A 114 9.55 25.39 -24.21
N GLN A 115 8.56 26.10 -23.66
CA GLN A 115 8.75 27.29 -22.81
C GLN A 115 8.87 26.97 -21.31
N ALA A 116 8.75 25.70 -20.90
CA ALA A 116 8.80 25.32 -19.50
C ALA A 116 10.22 25.50 -18.93
N ALA A 117 10.32 26.20 -17.81
CA ALA A 117 11.54 26.25 -17.03
C ALA A 117 11.75 24.92 -16.26
N PRO A 118 13.00 24.58 -15.91
CA PRO A 118 13.29 23.51 -14.98
C PRO A 118 12.61 23.76 -13.63
N PHE A 119 12.20 22.68 -12.96
CA PHE A 119 11.54 22.73 -11.65
C PHE A 119 11.70 21.41 -10.91
N THR A 120 11.35 21.38 -9.63
CA THR A 120 11.36 20.18 -8.80
C THR A 120 9.94 19.79 -8.45
N ALA A 121 9.54 18.59 -8.87
CA ALA A 121 8.32 17.95 -8.41
C ALA A 121 8.60 17.21 -7.10
N PHE A 122 7.63 17.22 -6.19
CA PHE A 122 7.64 16.48 -4.94
C PHE A 122 6.36 15.68 -4.78
N ALA A 123 6.48 14.55 -4.10
CA ALA A 123 5.33 13.77 -3.67
C ALA A 123 5.47 13.39 -2.20
N LYS A 124 4.34 13.29 -1.52
CA LYS A 124 4.19 12.53 -0.28
C LYS A 124 3.07 11.54 -0.46
N VAL A 125 3.19 10.38 0.16
CA VAL A 125 2.16 9.34 0.05
C VAL A 125 1.80 8.88 1.44
N ARG A 126 0.50 8.75 1.69
CA ARG A 126 -0.06 8.10 2.87
C ARG A 126 -0.95 6.97 2.42
N ALA A 127 -0.93 5.88 3.17
CA ALA A 127 -1.79 4.72 2.93
C ALA A 127 -2.42 4.30 4.25
N GLY A 128 -3.68 3.88 4.21
CA GLY A 128 -4.45 3.47 5.37
C GLY A 128 -5.84 2.98 4.98
N HIS A 129 -6.65 2.59 5.96
CA HIS A 129 -8.04 2.23 5.71
C HIS A 129 -8.82 3.50 5.29
N PRO A 130 -9.82 3.42 4.39
CA PRO A 130 -10.57 4.59 3.92
C PRO A 130 -11.19 5.46 5.04
N ASP A 131 -11.56 4.83 6.16
CA ASP A 131 -12.12 5.50 7.35
C ASP A 131 -11.07 6.16 8.26
N ASP A 132 -9.77 5.98 8.00
CA ASP A 132 -8.71 6.56 8.81
C ASP A 132 -8.65 8.09 8.65
N ASP A 133 -8.20 8.76 9.72
CA ASP A 133 -7.80 10.16 9.64
C ASP A 133 -6.42 10.28 8.97
N PHE A 134 -6.43 10.40 7.65
CA PHE A 134 -5.23 10.55 6.82
C PHE A 134 -4.34 11.73 7.22
N ASP A 135 -4.84 12.74 7.94
CA ASP A 135 -4.00 13.85 8.42
C ASP A 135 -3.03 13.41 9.53
N THR A 136 -3.37 12.32 10.23
CA THR A 136 -2.59 11.76 11.34
C THR A 136 -1.67 10.61 10.93
N LEU A 137 -1.88 10.02 9.75
CA LEU A 137 -1.08 8.92 9.26
C LEU A 137 0.35 9.37 8.89
N PRO A 138 1.37 8.53 9.14
CA PRO A 138 2.73 8.82 8.71
C PRO A 138 2.85 8.78 7.18
N ASP A 139 3.77 9.60 6.65
CA ASP A 139 4.15 9.53 5.24
C ASP A 139 4.96 8.23 4.99
N LEU A 140 4.68 7.54 3.88
CA LEU A 140 5.40 6.33 3.46
C LEU A 140 6.88 6.62 3.25
N LEU A 141 7.73 5.66 3.63
CA LEU A 141 9.17 5.72 3.43
C LEU A 141 9.54 5.07 2.10
N PHE A 142 10.13 5.86 1.19
CA PHE A 142 10.48 5.41 -0.15
C PHE A 142 11.97 5.13 -0.33
N THR A 143 12.25 4.11 -1.14
CA THR A 143 13.54 3.87 -1.77
C THR A 143 13.52 4.43 -3.20
N PRO A 144 14.68 4.86 -3.73
CA PRO A 144 15.99 4.92 -3.06
C PRO A 144 16.08 6.02 -1.99
N GLY A 145 16.99 5.84 -1.03
CA GLY A 145 17.39 6.90 -0.09
C GLY A 145 16.63 6.97 1.24
N GLY A 146 15.56 6.19 1.43
CA GLY A 146 14.80 6.20 2.68
C GLY A 146 14.17 7.58 2.94
N VAL A 147 13.47 8.10 1.95
CA VAL A 147 12.89 9.45 1.97
C VAL A 147 11.38 9.39 2.14
N THR A 148 10.81 10.26 2.97
CA THR A 148 9.35 10.43 3.08
C THR A 148 8.80 11.45 2.09
N THR A 149 9.69 12.14 1.36
CA THR A 149 9.34 13.11 0.33
C THR A 149 10.15 12.83 -0.94
N PRO A 150 9.73 11.86 -1.75
CA PRO A 150 10.21 11.71 -3.12
C PRO A 150 10.27 13.04 -3.86
N SER A 151 11.37 13.27 -4.58
CA SER A 151 11.58 14.49 -5.37
C SER A 151 12.21 14.16 -6.71
N HIS A 152 11.80 14.87 -7.76
CA HIS A 152 12.36 14.74 -9.10
C HIS A 152 12.62 16.12 -9.72
N SER A 153 13.82 16.36 -10.21
CA SER A 153 14.17 17.58 -10.96
C SER A 153 13.80 17.40 -12.43
N ALA A 154 12.72 18.04 -12.85
CA ALA A 154 12.29 18.10 -14.23
C ALA A 154 13.16 19.11 -15.00
N PRO A 155 13.71 18.74 -16.18
CA PRO A 155 14.70 19.54 -16.91
C PRO A 155 14.11 20.79 -17.58
N GLY A 156 12.78 20.96 -17.57
CA GLY A 156 12.10 21.96 -18.41
C GLY A 156 12.08 21.53 -19.89
N GLY A 157 11.56 22.41 -20.75
CA GLY A 157 11.37 22.11 -22.16
C GLY A 157 10.29 21.04 -22.43
N GLY A 158 10.14 20.67 -23.70
CA GLY A 158 9.07 19.78 -24.18
C GLY A 158 9.15 18.30 -23.74
N GLU A 159 10.18 17.93 -22.98
CA GLU A 159 10.47 16.54 -22.61
C GLU A 159 9.93 16.21 -21.23
N ASN A 160 9.46 14.97 -21.06
CA ASN A 160 9.08 14.43 -19.75
C ASN A 160 10.21 13.56 -19.22
N SER A 161 10.50 13.68 -17.93
CA SER A 161 11.46 12.82 -17.22
C SER A 161 10.88 12.34 -15.91
N PHE A 162 11.41 11.21 -15.42
CA PHE A 162 10.87 10.50 -14.25
C PHE A 162 11.99 9.90 -13.39
N SER A 163 11.67 9.74 -12.11
CA SER A 163 12.40 8.92 -11.14
C SER A 163 11.42 7.96 -10.46
N SER A 164 11.78 6.69 -10.35
CA SER A 164 10.94 5.67 -9.70
C SER A 164 11.20 5.59 -8.20
N PHE A 165 10.13 5.38 -7.45
CA PHE A 165 10.12 5.27 -6.00
C PHE A 165 9.30 4.05 -5.56
N THR A 166 9.81 3.32 -4.57
CA THR A 166 9.16 2.12 -4.03
C THR A 166 9.14 2.17 -2.50
N ALA A 167 7.97 1.98 -1.91
CA ALA A 167 7.77 1.80 -0.48
C ALA A 167 7.55 0.32 -0.15
N ASP A 168 8.17 -0.12 0.94
CA ASP A 168 7.89 -1.40 1.59
C ASP A 168 6.67 -1.22 2.50
N LEU A 169 5.68 -2.11 2.37
CA LEU A 169 4.45 -2.13 3.13
C LEU A 169 4.32 -3.37 4.02
N SER A 170 5.41 -4.09 4.26
CA SER A 170 5.41 -5.28 5.14
C SER A 170 5.17 -4.98 6.63
N ASP A 171 5.15 -3.71 7.02
CA ASP A 171 4.82 -3.28 8.38
C ASP A 171 3.41 -3.73 8.80
N ALA A 172 3.26 -4.11 10.07
CA ALA A 172 2.04 -4.69 10.62
C ALA A 172 0.76 -3.84 10.44
N TYR A 173 0.89 -2.54 10.24
CA TYR A 173 -0.23 -1.64 9.99
C TYR A 173 -0.92 -1.90 8.64
N TYR A 174 -0.19 -2.41 7.64
CA TYR A 174 -0.72 -2.69 6.30
C TYR A 174 -1.10 -4.17 6.10
N GLN A 175 -1.29 -4.91 7.20
CA GLN A 175 -1.53 -6.34 7.19
C GLN A 175 -2.91 -6.66 7.75
N GLY A 176 -3.67 -7.51 7.06
CA GLY A 176 -5.00 -7.93 7.49
C GLY A 176 -6.08 -6.86 7.28
N LEU A 177 -5.94 -6.00 6.26
CA LEU A 177 -6.91 -4.95 5.94
C LEU A 177 -8.03 -5.50 5.04
N ASP A 178 -9.28 -5.09 5.23
CA ASP A 178 -10.37 -5.35 4.28
C ASP A 178 -10.36 -4.38 3.10
N GLU A 179 -9.77 -3.20 3.26
CA GLU A 179 -9.55 -2.22 2.20
C GLU A 179 -8.35 -1.32 2.52
N ILE A 180 -7.63 -0.86 1.49
CA ILE A 180 -6.56 0.13 1.65
C ILE A 180 -6.69 1.24 0.60
N THR A 181 -6.62 2.49 1.06
CA THR A 181 -6.60 3.68 0.21
C THR A 181 -5.22 4.32 0.23
N PHE A 182 -4.71 4.67 -0.95
CA PHE A 182 -3.51 5.47 -1.11
C PHE A 182 -3.90 6.92 -1.41
N ARG A 183 -3.24 7.89 -0.77
CA ARG A 183 -3.33 9.32 -1.09
C ARG A 183 -1.95 9.86 -1.43
N ILE A 184 -1.80 10.34 -2.65
CA ILE A 184 -0.58 10.92 -3.20
C ILE A 184 -0.75 12.44 -3.26
N TYR A 185 0.01 13.15 -2.45
CA TYR A 185 0.01 14.60 -2.34
C TYR A 185 1.13 15.17 -3.21
N LEU A 186 0.78 15.88 -4.28
CA LEU A 186 1.73 16.47 -5.22
C LEU A 186 1.94 17.94 -4.89
N PHE A 187 3.20 18.37 -4.89
CA PHE A 187 3.59 19.77 -4.75
C PHE A 187 4.86 20.04 -5.56
N ASP A 188 5.18 21.29 -5.85
CA ASP A 188 6.38 21.67 -6.61
C ASP A 188 6.97 23.00 -6.14
N ASP A 189 8.05 23.46 -6.77
CA ASP A 189 8.75 24.70 -6.43
C ASP A 189 8.50 25.85 -7.41
N VAL A 190 7.54 25.74 -8.34
CA VAL A 190 7.30 26.74 -9.38
C VAL A 190 5.83 27.02 -9.64
N ASN A 191 5.53 28.24 -10.09
CA ASN A 191 4.21 28.59 -10.59
C ASN A 191 4.27 28.89 -12.09
N SER A 192 4.20 27.84 -12.92
CA SER A 192 4.38 27.94 -14.38
C SER A 192 3.17 27.42 -15.15
N ALA A 193 2.67 28.24 -16.09
CA ALA A 193 1.57 27.85 -16.96
C ALA A 193 1.98 26.79 -17.99
N TYR A 194 3.28 26.53 -18.14
CA TYR A 194 3.88 25.67 -19.16
C TYR A 194 4.43 24.36 -18.61
N SER A 195 4.49 24.20 -17.28
CA SER A 195 5.08 23.05 -16.61
C SER A 195 3.99 22.18 -15.96
N PHE A 196 4.23 20.87 -15.89
CA PHE A 196 3.33 19.87 -15.31
C PHE A 196 4.09 18.89 -14.42
N THR A 197 3.61 18.69 -13.20
CA THR A 197 3.98 17.57 -12.33
C THR A 197 3.23 16.32 -12.78
N ARG A 198 3.91 15.16 -12.79
CA ARG A 198 3.38 13.91 -13.36
C ARG A 198 3.63 12.71 -12.46
N ILE A 199 2.72 11.75 -12.52
CA ILE A 199 2.85 10.41 -11.94
C ILE A 199 2.62 9.39 -13.06
N ASP A 200 3.45 8.36 -13.10
CA ASP A 200 3.37 7.21 -14.00
C ASP A 200 3.71 5.92 -13.23
N ASP A 201 3.59 4.76 -13.88
CA ASP A 201 3.98 3.43 -13.40
C ASP A 201 3.55 3.14 -11.95
N MET A 202 2.32 3.51 -11.57
CA MET A 202 1.82 3.22 -10.23
C MET A 202 1.45 1.74 -10.13
N SER A 203 1.97 1.06 -9.12
CA SER A 203 1.66 -0.34 -8.86
C SER A 203 1.64 -0.66 -7.37
N ALA A 204 0.83 -1.64 -6.99
CA ALA A 204 0.81 -2.21 -5.65
C ALA A 204 0.74 -3.73 -5.71
N THR A 205 1.42 -4.40 -4.77
CA THR A 205 1.49 -5.86 -4.69
C THR A 205 1.24 -6.32 -3.26
N GLY A 206 0.79 -7.57 -3.14
CA GLY A 206 0.53 -8.19 -1.85
C GLY A 206 -0.11 -9.56 -1.99
N THR A 207 -0.76 -10.02 -0.94
CA THR A 207 -1.59 -11.23 -0.94
C THR A 207 -2.98 -10.95 -0.41
N ALA A 208 -3.98 -11.62 -0.97
CA ALA A 208 -5.32 -11.67 -0.43
C ALA A 208 -5.55 -13.08 0.15
N ALA A 209 -5.99 -13.15 1.40
CA ALA A 209 -6.18 -14.42 2.08
C ALA A 209 -7.28 -14.34 3.14
N ILE A 210 -8.02 -15.42 3.33
CA ILE A 210 -8.97 -15.55 4.44
C ILE A 210 -8.18 -15.82 5.72
N PRO A 211 -8.30 -14.99 6.78
CA PRO A 211 -7.67 -15.28 8.07
C PRO A 211 -8.19 -16.61 8.62
N GLU A 212 -7.34 -17.63 8.74
CA GLU A 212 -7.78 -18.98 9.13
C GLU A 212 -8.42 -18.99 10.53
N PRO A 213 -9.73 -19.30 10.67
CA PRO A 213 -10.39 -19.39 11.98
C PRO A 213 -9.80 -20.51 12.85
N ALA A 214 -9.24 -21.53 12.20
CA ALA A 214 -8.69 -22.72 12.85
C ALA A 214 -7.44 -22.43 13.69
N THR A 215 -6.60 -21.47 13.29
CA THR A 215 -5.37 -21.12 14.01
C THR A 215 -5.69 -20.40 15.32
N SER A 216 -6.64 -19.48 15.29
CA SER A 216 -7.17 -18.80 16.48
C SER A 216 -7.89 -19.77 17.43
N ALA A 217 -8.70 -20.67 16.88
CA ALA A 217 -9.38 -21.71 17.66
C ALA A 217 -8.38 -22.71 18.28
N LEU A 218 -7.33 -23.09 17.55
CA LEU A 218 -6.27 -23.99 18.04
C LEU A 218 -5.45 -23.33 19.15
N LEU A 219 -5.01 -22.09 18.98
CA LEU A 219 -4.30 -21.34 20.03
C LEU A 219 -5.15 -21.21 21.30
N THR A 220 -6.44 -20.94 21.15
CA THR A 220 -7.37 -20.86 22.28
C THR A 220 -7.58 -22.23 22.94
N ALA A 221 -7.72 -23.29 22.15
CA ALA A 221 -7.87 -24.65 22.66
C ALA A 221 -6.61 -25.13 23.39
N VAL A 222 -5.42 -24.85 22.86
CA VAL A 222 -4.14 -25.18 23.49
C VAL A 222 -3.93 -24.35 24.76
N GLY A 223 -4.22 -23.05 24.73
CA GLY A 223 -4.19 -22.18 25.91
C GLY A 223 -5.12 -22.67 27.02
N GLY A 224 -6.37 -23.01 26.67
CA GLY A 224 -7.33 -23.62 27.59
C GLY A 224 -6.86 -24.95 28.17
N LEU A 225 -6.27 -25.81 27.35
CA LEU A 225 -5.71 -27.09 27.79
C LEU A 225 -4.56 -26.90 28.79
N LEU A 226 -3.65 -25.96 28.52
CA LEU A 226 -2.53 -25.63 29.40
C LEU A 226 -3.00 -25.09 30.75
N VAL A 227 -4.03 -24.22 30.77
CA VAL A 227 -4.65 -23.72 32.01
C VAL A 227 -5.30 -24.86 32.79
N CYS A 228 -6.04 -25.76 32.12
CA CYS A 228 -6.67 -26.91 32.77
C CYS A 228 -5.65 -27.86 33.40
N VAL A 229 -4.51 -28.10 32.71
CA VAL A 229 -3.40 -28.90 33.24
C VAL A 229 -2.74 -28.21 34.44
N HIS A 230 -2.54 -26.90 34.38
CA HIS A 230 -1.97 -26.12 35.49
C HIS A 230 -2.85 -26.16 36.75
N LEU A 231 -4.16 -25.94 36.60
CA LEU A 231 -5.12 -25.98 37.71
C LEU A 231 -5.21 -27.38 38.34
N LYS A 232 -5.25 -28.45 37.54
CA LYS A 232 -5.25 -29.84 38.05
C LYS A 232 -3.99 -30.19 38.82
N ARG A 233 -2.85 -29.60 38.47
CA ARG A 233 -1.56 -29.85 39.11
C ARG A 233 -1.41 -29.07 40.43
N ASN A 234 -1.97 -27.87 40.53
CA ASN A 234 -1.90 -27.06 41.76
C ASN A 234 -2.99 -27.39 42.79
N GLY A 235 -4.16 -27.87 42.37
CA GLY A 235 -5.24 -28.30 43.29
C GLY A 235 -5.00 -29.65 44.00
N ARG A 236 -3.81 -30.25 43.87
CA ARG A 236 -3.41 -31.51 44.52
C ARG A 236 -2.36 -31.31 45.64
N ARG A 237 -2.14 -30.07 46.06
CA ARG A 237 -1.41 -29.71 47.28
C ARG A 237 -2.41 -29.34 48.36
#